data_AF-A0A9C8JCX9-F1
#
_entry.id   AF-A0A9C8JCX9-F1
#
_cell.length_a   1.000
_cell.length_b   1.000
_cell.length_c   1.000
_cell.angle_alpha   90.00
_cell.angle_beta   90.00
_cell.angle_gamma   90.00
#
_symmetry.space_group_name_H-M   'P 1'
#
loop_
_entity.id
_entity.type
_entity.pdbx_description
1 polymer ?
#
loop_
_entity_poly.entity_id
_entity_poly.type
_entity_poly.pdbx_seq_one_letter_code
_entity_poly.pdbx_strand_id
1 'polypeptide(L)'
;LMTLHGNVVFGGDGYSSEWHRMAVEERGLKNLPTTADALPYLRDESIRELFASTGVLSRVELESRYEVYAEQYVLSIEVEAKLVIEMAKTLIYPSASHYLAEISMSNASMADLGIEMDDTITKSIAAETNAMLKTVVQLEAAINKHDFDSIEAHMNFCANDIRALMDKVRVHVDALEGEVADDLWPLPKYREMLFIK
;
A
#
# COMPACT_ATOMS: atom_id res chain seq x y z
N LEU A 1 14.19 -27.69 28.42
CA LEU A 1 13.64 -26.42 27.89
C LEU A 1 14.38 -25.98 26.63
N MET A 2 15.68 -25.64 26.68
CA MET A 2 16.43 -25.24 25.47
C MET A 2 16.50 -26.32 24.37
N THR A 3 16.55 -27.60 24.72
CA THR A 3 16.53 -28.72 23.75
C THR A 3 15.16 -28.94 23.09
N LEU A 4 14.07 -28.47 23.72
CA LEU A 4 12.70 -28.64 23.21
C LEU A 4 12.15 -27.38 22.52
N HIS A 5 12.69 -26.20 22.86
CA HIS A 5 12.20 -24.90 22.38
C HIS A 5 13.34 -24.00 21.86
N GLY A 6 14.50 -24.56 21.49
CA GLY A 6 15.64 -23.79 21.01
C GLY A 6 15.41 -23.07 19.69
N ASN A 7 14.47 -23.56 18.87
CA ASN A 7 14.19 -23.01 17.54
C ASN A 7 13.74 -21.54 17.58
N VAL A 8 13.02 -21.13 18.64
CA VAL A 8 12.52 -19.75 18.79
C VAL A 8 13.55 -18.78 19.40
N VAL A 9 14.71 -19.28 19.85
CA VAL A 9 15.74 -18.44 20.49
C VAL A 9 16.71 -17.93 19.41
N PHE A 10 16.71 -16.62 19.19
CA PHE A 10 17.61 -15.95 18.27
C PHE A 10 18.14 -14.65 18.87
N GLY A 11 19.45 -14.42 18.77
CA GLY A 11 20.14 -13.25 19.33
C GLY A 11 20.94 -12.46 18.29
N GLY A 12 20.65 -12.66 17.00
CA GLY A 12 21.27 -11.92 15.89
C GLY A 12 20.37 -10.83 15.33
N ASP A 13 20.68 -10.38 14.12
CA ASP A 13 19.87 -9.38 13.40
C ASP A 13 18.57 -10.00 12.85
N GLY A 14 17.46 -9.64 13.50
CA GLY A 14 16.12 -10.11 13.18
C GLY A 14 15.50 -9.52 11.90
N TYR A 15 16.13 -8.53 11.26
CA TYR A 15 15.64 -7.91 10.03
C TYR A 15 16.32 -8.44 8.77
N SER A 16 17.39 -9.21 8.92
CA SER A 16 18.17 -9.72 7.79
C SER A 16 17.37 -10.73 6.96
N SER A 17 17.52 -10.67 5.63
CA SER A 17 16.92 -11.66 4.72
C SER A 17 17.41 -13.09 5.01
N GLU A 18 18.67 -13.22 5.42
CA GLU A 18 19.26 -14.49 5.84
C GLU A 18 18.56 -15.06 7.08
N TRP A 19 18.22 -14.20 8.06
CA TRP A 19 17.43 -14.64 9.20
C TRP A 19 16.04 -15.10 8.78
N HIS A 20 15.33 -14.34 7.94
CA HIS A 20 14.00 -14.74 7.49
C HIS A 20 14.02 -16.10 6.79
N ARG A 21 15.03 -16.36 5.94
CA ARG A 21 15.20 -17.65 5.28
C ARG A 21 15.49 -18.77 6.28
N MET A 22 16.49 -18.58 7.16
CA MET A 22 16.86 -19.56 8.20
C MET A 22 15.69 -19.87 9.15
N ALA A 23 14.93 -18.85 9.56
CA ALA A 23 13.81 -18.99 10.47
C ALA A 23 12.75 -19.94 9.89
N VAL A 24 12.44 -19.83 8.61
CA VAL A 24 11.44 -20.67 7.94
C VAL A 24 12.02 -22.05 7.60
N GLU A 25 13.14 -22.09 6.86
CA GLU A 25 13.69 -23.33 6.28
C GLU A 25 14.31 -24.24 7.34
N GLU A 26 15.06 -23.68 8.29
CA GLU A 26 15.85 -24.46 9.24
C GLU A 26 15.16 -24.61 10.60
N ARG A 27 14.37 -23.60 11.01
CA ARG A 27 13.77 -23.55 12.35
C ARG A 27 12.27 -23.83 12.37
N GLY A 28 11.64 -23.89 11.20
CA GLY A 28 10.20 -24.16 11.06
C GLY A 28 9.31 -23.05 11.60
N LEU A 29 9.83 -21.82 11.73
CA LEU A 29 9.07 -20.66 12.15
C LEU A 29 8.21 -20.14 11.00
N LYS A 30 7.01 -19.69 11.32
CA LYS A 30 6.10 -19.10 10.32
C LYS A 30 6.55 -17.67 10.01
N ASN A 31 6.65 -17.33 8.73
CA ASN A 31 6.83 -15.96 8.26
C ASN A 31 5.56 -15.57 7.48
N LEU A 32 4.72 -14.73 8.10
CA LEU A 32 3.39 -14.38 7.61
C LEU A 32 3.35 -12.86 7.46
N PRO A 33 3.83 -12.31 6.33
CA PRO A 33 4.13 -10.89 6.21
C PRO A 33 2.87 -10.02 6.12
N THR A 34 1.74 -10.57 5.68
CA THR A 34 0.49 -9.82 5.57
C THR A 34 -0.54 -10.26 6.61
N THR A 35 -1.47 -9.36 6.94
CA THR A 35 -2.64 -9.70 7.78
C THR A 35 -3.47 -10.81 7.14
N ALA A 36 -3.58 -10.85 5.81
CA ALA A 36 -4.27 -11.92 5.10
C ALA A 36 -3.61 -13.29 5.30
N ASP A 37 -2.28 -13.35 5.42
CA ASP A 37 -1.54 -14.58 5.75
C ASP A 37 -1.69 -14.96 7.22
N ALA A 38 -1.66 -13.97 8.11
CA ALA A 38 -1.58 -14.19 9.56
C ALA A 38 -2.94 -14.46 10.21
N LEU A 39 -3.99 -13.75 9.80
CA LEU A 39 -5.29 -13.80 10.46
C LEU A 39 -5.96 -15.19 10.43
N PRO A 40 -5.87 -15.99 9.35
CA PRO A 40 -6.45 -17.34 9.32
C PRO A 40 -5.94 -18.28 10.41
N TYR A 41 -4.74 -18.03 10.95
CA TYR A 41 -4.15 -18.85 12.02
C TYR A 41 -4.89 -18.74 13.35
N LEU A 42 -5.79 -17.77 13.54
CA LEU A 42 -6.71 -17.78 14.68
C LEU A 42 -7.62 -19.01 14.69
N ARG A 43 -7.81 -19.66 13.53
CA ARG A 43 -8.61 -20.88 13.40
C ARG A 43 -7.80 -22.17 13.47
N ASP A 44 -6.47 -22.09 13.64
CA ASP A 44 -5.64 -23.28 13.87
C ASP A 44 -6.10 -23.99 15.13
N GLU A 45 -6.14 -25.33 15.08
CA GLU A 45 -6.63 -26.12 16.20
C GLU A 45 -5.78 -25.92 17.46
N SER A 46 -4.46 -25.79 17.31
CA SER A 46 -3.55 -25.48 18.44
C SER A 46 -3.88 -24.16 19.14
N ILE A 47 -4.35 -23.15 18.39
CA ILE A 47 -4.75 -21.85 18.93
C ILE A 47 -6.12 -21.95 19.59
N ARG A 48 -7.07 -22.64 18.95
CA ARG A 48 -8.40 -22.91 19.51
C ARG A 48 -8.31 -23.68 20.83
N GLU A 49 -7.48 -24.70 20.90
CA GLU A 49 -7.22 -25.49 22.12
C GLU A 49 -6.57 -24.64 23.22
N LEU A 50 -5.60 -23.78 22.86
CA LEU A 50 -4.97 -22.88 23.82
C LEU A 50 -5.98 -21.94 24.47
N PHE A 51 -6.83 -21.28 23.68
CA PHE A 51 -7.85 -20.36 24.21
C PHE A 51 -8.95 -21.08 24.99
N ALA A 52 -9.37 -22.27 24.55
CA ALA A 52 -10.38 -23.06 25.22
C ALA A 52 -9.88 -23.60 26.57
N SER A 53 -8.65 -24.14 26.62
CA SER A 53 -8.07 -24.71 27.83
C SER A 53 -7.71 -23.66 28.89
N THR A 54 -7.39 -22.44 28.46
CA THR A 54 -7.13 -21.30 29.37
C THR A 54 -8.42 -20.61 29.84
N GLY A 55 -9.57 -20.95 29.26
CA GLY A 55 -10.87 -20.35 29.59
C GLY A 55 -11.01 -18.89 29.16
N VAL A 56 -10.15 -18.41 28.25
CA VAL A 56 -10.12 -17.01 27.80
C VAL A 56 -11.12 -16.76 26.68
N LEU A 57 -11.19 -17.65 25.68
CA LEU A 57 -12.18 -17.60 24.60
C LEU A 57 -12.62 -19.02 24.24
N SER A 58 -13.91 -19.18 23.97
CA SER A 58 -14.45 -20.38 23.36
C SER A 58 -14.16 -20.44 21.85
N ARG A 59 -14.29 -21.63 21.27
CA ARG A 59 -14.10 -21.84 19.82
C ARG A 59 -15.05 -20.99 18.98
N VAL A 60 -16.28 -20.78 19.46
CA VAL A 60 -17.30 -19.96 18.78
C VAL A 60 -16.91 -18.49 18.84
N GLU A 61 -16.50 -17.98 20.00
CA GLU A 61 -16.07 -16.58 20.13
C GLU A 61 -14.82 -16.27 19.29
N LEU A 62 -13.89 -17.23 19.19
CA LEU A 62 -12.70 -17.07 18.36
C LEU A 62 -13.04 -17.02 16.86
N GLU A 63 -14.00 -17.83 16.42
CA GLU A 63 -14.51 -17.78 15.03
C GLU A 63 -15.20 -16.43 14.75
N SER A 64 -16.08 -15.97 15.65
CA SER A 64 -16.73 -14.67 15.50
C SER A 64 -15.72 -13.51 15.45
N ARG A 65 -14.64 -13.58 16.23
CA ARG A 65 -13.55 -12.59 16.16
C ARG A 65 -12.82 -12.63 14.83
N TYR A 66 -12.54 -13.82 14.33
CA TYR A 66 -11.91 -13.99 13.02
C TYR A 66 -12.75 -13.33 11.92
N GLU A 67 -14.06 -13.60 11.88
CA GLU A 67 -14.97 -13.00 10.90
C GLU A 67 -14.96 -11.46 10.97
N VAL A 68 -15.10 -10.90 12.18
CA VAL A 68 -15.09 -9.45 12.39
C VAL A 68 -13.77 -8.82 11.96
N TYR A 69 -12.63 -9.43 12.32
CA TYR A 69 -11.32 -8.91 11.94
C TYR A 69 -11.06 -9.00 10.43
N ALA A 70 -11.54 -10.06 9.79
CA ALA A 70 -11.41 -10.22 8.35
C ALA A 70 -12.23 -9.16 7.60
N GLU A 71 -13.46 -8.92 8.03
CA GLU A 71 -14.32 -7.86 7.48
C GLU A 71 -13.71 -6.46 7.71
N GLN A 72 -13.23 -6.18 8.93
CA GLN A 72 -12.55 -4.91 9.24
C GLN A 72 -11.32 -4.68 8.36
N TYR A 73 -10.51 -5.72 8.14
CA TYR A 73 -9.33 -5.63 7.28
C TYR A 73 -9.70 -5.28 5.84
N VAL A 74 -10.67 -6.00 5.26
CA VAL A 74 -11.17 -5.74 3.90
C VAL A 74 -11.69 -4.29 3.80
N LEU A 75 -12.56 -3.88 4.73
CA LEU A 75 -13.16 -2.55 4.71
C LEU A 75 -12.11 -1.44 4.85
N SER A 76 -11.10 -1.62 5.71
CA SER A 76 -10.01 -0.65 5.88
C SER A 76 -9.28 -0.43 4.56
N ILE A 77 -8.90 -1.50 3.87
CA ILE A 77 -8.20 -1.42 2.58
C ILE A 77 -9.10 -0.80 1.50
N GLU A 78 -10.39 -1.13 1.46
CA GLU A 78 -11.32 -0.51 0.52
C GLU A 78 -11.46 1.00 0.72
N VAL A 79 -11.56 1.45 1.98
CA VAL A 79 -11.66 2.88 2.30
C VAL A 79 -10.38 3.61 1.93
N GLU A 80 -9.22 3.05 2.27
CA GLU A 80 -7.92 3.61 1.88
C GLU A 80 -7.77 3.70 0.36
N ALA A 81 -8.17 2.66 -0.38
CA ALA A 81 -8.12 2.66 -1.84
C ALA A 81 -9.04 3.72 -2.45
N LYS A 82 -10.26 3.90 -1.92
CA LYS A 82 -11.19 4.96 -2.35
C LYS A 82 -10.59 6.35 -2.11
N LEU A 83 -9.95 6.54 -0.96
CA LEU A 83 -9.26 7.80 -0.65
C LEU A 83 -8.11 8.07 -1.62
N VAL A 84 -7.28 7.06 -1.93
CA VAL A 84 -6.19 7.17 -2.91
C VAL A 84 -6.73 7.60 -4.28
N ILE A 85 -7.81 6.96 -4.75
CA ILE A 85 -8.48 7.31 -6.01
C ILE A 85 -8.97 8.75 -5.98
N GLU A 86 -9.65 9.16 -4.91
CA GLU A 86 -10.19 10.50 -4.76
C GLU A 86 -9.06 11.53 -4.81
N MET A 87 -8.04 11.39 -3.95
CA MET A 87 -6.90 12.30 -3.88
C MET A 87 -6.16 12.41 -5.22
N ALA A 88 -5.93 11.29 -5.90
CA ALA A 88 -5.25 11.29 -7.19
C ALA A 88 -6.05 12.08 -8.25
N LYS A 89 -7.38 11.95 -8.29
CA LYS A 89 -8.25 12.57 -9.30
C LYS A 89 -8.59 14.03 -9.00
N THR A 90 -8.77 14.37 -7.73
CA THR A 90 -9.32 15.69 -7.32
C THR A 90 -8.26 16.66 -6.80
N LEU A 91 -7.10 16.16 -6.36
CA LEU A 91 -6.01 16.99 -5.84
C LEU A 91 -4.79 16.94 -6.76
N ILE A 92 -4.20 15.75 -6.94
CA ILE A 92 -2.90 15.62 -7.61
C ILE A 92 -3.02 15.89 -9.12
N TYR A 93 -3.99 15.27 -9.79
CA TYR A 93 -4.17 15.42 -11.23
C TYR A 93 -4.41 16.90 -11.65
N PRO A 94 -5.31 17.67 -10.99
CA PRO A 94 -5.47 19.08 -11.30
C PRO A 94 -4.20 19.91 -11.10
N SER A 95 -3.46 19.71 -10.00
CA SER A 95 -2.21 20.43 -9.74
C SER A 95 -1.14 20.13 -10.81
N ALA A 96 -0.93 18.85 -11.15
CA ALA A 96 0.02 18.45 -12.18
C ALA A 96 -0.39 18.99 -13.57
N SER A 97 -1.68 18.93 -13.90
CA SER A 97 -2.20 19.45 -15.17
C SER A 97 -2.08 20.97 -15.28
N HIS A 98 -2.30 21.70 -14.18
CA HIS A 98 -2.15 23.14 -14.12
C HIS A 98 -0.70 23.55 -14.39
N TYR A 99 0.25 22.95 -13.67
CA TYR A 99 1.66 23.24 -13.84
C TYR A 99 2.17 22.85 -15.25
N LEU A 100 1.71 21.70 -15.77
CA LEU A 100 2.03 21.28 -17.13
C LEU A 100 1.55 22.29 -18.18
N ALA A 101 0.36 22.87 -18.00
CA ALA A 101 -0.16 23.90 -18.89
C ALA A 101 0.69 25.19 -18.84
N GLU A 102 1.08 25.63 -17.65
CA GLU A 102 1.94 26.82 -17.47
C GLU A 102 3.29 26.67 -18.17
N ILE A 103 3.99 25.55 -17.96
CA ILE A 103 5.29 25.30 -18.62
C ILE A 103 5.09 25.22 -20.14
N SER A 104 4.05 24.55 -20.60
CA SER A 104 3.78 24.39 -22.03
C SER A 104 3.53 25.74 -22.73
N MET A 105 2.77 26.64 -22.08
CA MET A 105 2.53 28.00 -22.59
C MET A 105 3.82 28.83 -22.62
N SER A 106 4.66 28.71 -21.59
CA SER A 106 5.96 29.38 -21.54
C SER A 106 6.89 28.90 -22.67
N ASN A 107 6.99 27.58 -22.87
CA ASN A 107 7.79 26.99 -23.94
C ASN A 107 7.32 27.42 -25.33
N ALA A 108 6.00 27.47 -25.57
CA ALA A 108 5.45 27.97 -26.83
C ALA A 108 5.83 29.45 -27.08
N SER A 109 5.71 30.30 -26.04
CA SER A 109 6.07 31.72 -26.13
C SER A 109 7.57 31.93 -26.38
N MET A 110 8.43 31.07 -25.82
CA MET A 110 9.87 31.11 -26.05
C MET A 110 10.24 30.63 -27.46
N ALA A 111 9.54 29.63 -27.98
CA ALA A 111 9.74 29.14 -29.34
C ALA A 111 9.42 30.22 -30.39
N ASP A 112 8.40 31.05 -30.15
CA ASP A 112 8.09 32.22 -31.00
C ASP A 112 9.22 33.27 -31.02
N LEU A 113 10.05 33.29 -29.98
CA LEU A 113 11.26 34.12 -29.88
C LEU A 113 12.51 33.42 -30.44
N GLY A 114 12.38 32.20 -30.95
CA GLY A 114 13.50 31.38 -31.43
C GLY A 114 14.35 30.77 -30.32
N ILE A 115 13.84 30.70 -29.09
CA ILE A 115 14.52 30.09 -27.94
C ILE A 115 13.94 28.69 -27.71
N GLU A 116 14.79 27.68 -27.82
CA GLU A 116 14.42 26.29 -27.54
C GLU A 116 14.69 25.95 -26.07
N MET A 117 13.63 25.60 -25.34
CA MET A 117 13.68 25.13 -23.96
C MET A 117 13.77 23.60 -23.94
N ASP A 118 14.49 23.04 -22.95
CA ASP A 118 14.45 21.60 -22.69
C ASP A 118 13.04 21.17 -22.27
N ASP A 119 12.53 20.10 -22.89
CA ASP A 119 11.17 19.58 -22.69
C ASP A 119 11.13 18.31 -21.82
N THR A 120 12.27 17.91 -21.26
CA THR A 120 12.42 16.71 -20.44
C THR A 120 11.45 16.69 -19.25
N ILE A 121 11.36 17.79 -18.49
CA ILE A 121 10.47 17.91 -17.33
C ILE A 121 9.00 17.86 -17.75
N THR A 122 8.63 18.61 -18.79
CA THR A 122 7.26 18.63 -19.35
C THR A 122 6.81 17.23 -19.77
N LYS A 123 7.67 16.49 -20.47
CA LYS A 123 7.40 15.10 -20.88
C LYS A 123 7.28 14.17 -19.67
N SER A 124 8.14 14.34 -18.67
CA SER A 124 8.10 13.55 -17.43
C SER A 124 6.77 13.72 -16.70
N ILE A 125 6.36 14.97 -16.42
CA ILE A 125 5.09 15.29 -15.75
C ILE A 125 3.91 14.70 -16.53
N ALA A 126 3.88 14.87 -17.86
CA ALA A 126 2.82 14.31 -18.69
C ALA A 126 2.78 12.77 -18.64
N ALA A 127 3.94 12.12 -18.68
CA ALA A 127 4.04 10.66 -18.61
C ALA A 127 3.55 10.12 -17.26
N GLU A 128 4.04 10.69 -16.16
CA GLU A 128 3.68 10.28 -14.80
C GLU A 128 2.20 10.55 -14.50
N THR A 129 1.66 11.70 -14.92
CA THR A 129 0.23 12.03 -14.76
C THR A 129 -0.67 11.02 -15.48
N ASN A 130 -0.31 10.65 -16.72
CA ASN A 130 -1.07 9.66 -17.49
C ASN A 130 -0.95 8.24 -16.88
N ALA A 131 0.25 7.86 -16.44
CA ALA A 131 0.49 6.57 -15.81
C ALA A 131 -0.25 6.45 -14.47
N MET A 132 -0.27 7.51 -13.67
CA MET A 132 -1.06 7.62 -12.44
C MET A 132 -2.54 7.37 -12.73
N LEU A 133 -3.15 8.13 -13.66
CA LEU A 133 -4.57 7.95 -13.98
C LEU A 133 -4.90 6.56 -14.49
N LYS A 134 -4.03 5.97 -15.33
CA LYS A 134 -4.21 4.59 -15.80
C LYS A 134 -4.22 3.60 -14.63
N THR A 135 -3.32 3.76 -13.67
CA THR A 135 -3.25 2.92 -12.48
C THR A 135 -4.46 3.14 -11.57
N VAL A 136 -4.93 4.38 -11.44
CA VAL A 136 -6.16 4.72 -10.70
C VAL A 136 -7.38 4.03 -11.31
N VAL A 137 -7.51 3.98 -12.64
CA VAL A 137 -8.61 3.25 -13.30
C VAL A 137 -8.53 1.74 -13.02
N GLN A 138 -7.31 1.17 -12.98
CA GLN A 138 -7.12 -0.23 -12.59
C GLN A 138 -7.51 -0.47 -11.13
N LEU A 139 -7.15 0.44 -10.23
CA LEU A 139 -7.53 0.39 -8.83
C LEU A 139 -9.05 0.52 -8.66
N GLU A 140 -9.71 1.44 -9.37
CA GLU A 140 -11.17 1.57 -9.41
C GLU A 140 -11.84 0.27 -9.86
N ALA A 141 -11.32 -0.40 -10.90
CA ALA A 141 -11.85 -1.68 -11.34
C ALA A 141 -11.64 -2.78 -10.28
N ALA A 142 -10.48 -2.81 -9.63
CA ALA A 142 -10.15 -3.79 -8.60
C ALA A 142 -11.06 -3.67 -7.36
N ILE A 143 -11.31 -2.45 -6.87
CA ILE A 143 -12.16 -2.25 -5.68
C ILE A 143 -13.64 -2.59 -5.90
N ASN A 144 -14.10 -2.61 -7.16
CA ASN A 144 -15.48 -2.98 -7.50
C ASN A 144 -15.66 -4.50 -7.69
N LYS A 145 -14.58 -5.26 -7.57
CA LYS A 145 -14.62 -6.73 -7.59
C LYS A 145 -15.04 -7.22 -6.21
N HIS A 146 -16.15 -7.97 -6.15
CA HIS A 146 -16.70 -8.50 -4.89
C HIS A 146 -17.08 -10.00 -4.99
N ASP A 147 -16.82 -10.63 -6.14
CA ASP A 147 -17.11 -12.04 -6.40
C ASP A 147 -15.96 -12.94 -5.90
N PHE A 148 -15.85 -13.08 -4.58
CA PHE A 148 -14.87 -13.96 -3.95
C PHE A 148 -15.54 -15.21 -3.37
N ASP A 149 -14.90 -16.36 -3.56
CA ASP A 149 -15.36 -17.65 -3.04
C ASP A 149 -15.32 -17.72 -1.51
N SER A 150 -14.48 -16.92 -0.87
CA SER A 150 -14.34 -16.85 0.59
C SER A 150 -13.79 -15.52 1.05
N ILE A 151 -13.92 -15.24 2.35
CA ILE A 151 -13.34 -14.04 2.96
C ILE A 151 -11.81 -14.04 2.89
N GLU A 152 -11.16 -15.20 2.98
CA GLU A 152 -9.71 -15.35 2.81
C GLU A 152 -9.27 -14.97 1.40
N ALA A 153 -10.02 -15.41 0.39
CA ALA A 153 -9.73 -15.03 -1.00
C ALA A 153 -9.86 -13.51 -1.17
N HIS A 154 -10.87 -12.90 -0.55
CA HIS A 154 -11.04 -11.45 -0.55
C HIS A 154 -9.87 -10.74 0.16
N MET A 155 -9.49 -11.16 1.37
CA MET A 155 -8.36 -10.59 2.11
C MET A 155 -7.04 -10.70 1.31
N ASN A 156 -6.80 -11.83 0.65
CA ASN A 156 -5.62 -12.03 -0.18
C ASN A 156 -5.63 -11.11 -1.41
N PHE A 157 -6.79 -10.90 -2.04
CA PHE A 157 -6.93 -9.95 -3.14
C PHE A 157 -6.67 -8.50 -2.66
N CYS A 158 -7.20 -8.12 -1.50
CA CYS A 158 -6.87 -6.82 -0.89
C CYS A 158 -5.36 -6.68 -0.65
N ALA A 159 -4.72 -7.71 -0.09
CA ALA A 159 -3.30 -7.69 0.25
C ALA A 159 -2.37 -7.62 -0.97
N ASN A 160 -2.67 -8.37 -2.02
CA ASN A 160 -1.76 -8.58 -3.16
C ASN A 160 -2.09 -7.70 -4.35
N ASP A 161 -3.36 -7.41 -4.62
CA ASP A 161 -3.79 -6.69 -5.81
C ASP A 161 -4.10 -5.22 -5.49
N ILE A 162 -5.03 -4.96 -4.57
CA ILE A 162 -5.46 -3.60 -4.24
C ILE A 162 -4.31 -2.79 -3.65
N ARG A 163 -3.62 -3.33 -2.64
CA ARG A 163 -2.46 -2.64 -2.03
C ARG A 163 -1.33 -2.40 -3.03
N ALA A 164 -1.01 -3.38 -3.89
CA ALA A 164 0.03 -3.20 -4.90
C ALA A 164 -0.33 -2.13 -5.94
N LEU A 165 -1.62 -1.98 -6.28
CA LEU A 165 -2.08 -0.88 -7.12
C LEU A 165 -2.00 0.47 -6.41
N MET A 166 -2.33 0.55 -5.11
CA MET A 166 -2.13 1.77 -4.31
C MET A 166 -0.65 2.18 -4.27
N ASP A 167 0.26 1.23 -4.06
CA ASP A 167 1.70 1.49 -4.07
C ASP A 167 2.18 2.00 -5.43
N LYS A 168 1.65 1.48 -6.54
CA LYS A 168 1.95 1.99 -7.89
C LYS A 168 1.43 3.40 -8.11
N VAL A 169 0.21 3.73 -7.67
CA VAL A 169 -0.30 5.11 -7.71
C VAL A 169 0.64 6.02 -6.95
N ARG A 170 1.07 5.61 -5.75
CA ARG A 170 2.00 6.37 -4.91
C ARG A 170 3.33 6.65 -5.62
N VAL A 171 3.92 5.67 -6.31
CA VAL A 171 5.18 5.88 -7.06
C VAL A 171 5.07 7.04 -8.05
N HIS A 172 3.95 7.14 -8.78
CA HIS A 172 3.72 8.22 -9.72
C HIS A 172 3.48 9.57 -9.02
N VAL A 173 2.75 9.57 -7.90
CA VAL A 173 2.51 10.78 -7.10
C VAL A 173 3.80 11.32 -6.49
N ASP A 174 4.63 10.45 -5.92
CA ASP A 174 5.92 10.83 -5.31
C ASP A 174 6.89 11.38 -6.39
N ALA A 175 6.84 10.86 -7.62
CA ALA A 175 7.59 11.41 -8.75
C ALA A 175 7.07 12.82 -9.13
N LEU A 176 5.75 13.00 -9.21
CA LEU A 176 5.13 14.30 -9.48
C LEU A 176 5.42 15.33 -8.38
N GLU A 177 5.50 14.93 -7.10
CA GLU A 177 5.86 15.83 -5.98
C GLU A 177 7.25 16.48 -6.18
N GLY A 178 8.16 15.74 -6.82
CA GLY A 178 9.53 16.18 -7.11
C GLY A 178 9.62 17.14 -8.30
N GLU A 179 8.67 17.10 -9.23
CA GLU A 179 8.70 17.87 -10.48
C GLU A 179 7.74 19.07 -10.46
N VAL A 180 6.60 18.96 -9.77
CA VAL A 180 5.60 20.03 -9.70
C VAL A 180 6.05 21.14 -8.75
N ALA A 181 5.81 22.39 -9.14
CA ALA A 181 6.12 23.56 -8.33
C ALA A 181 5.46 23.50 -6.94
N ASP A 182 6.22 23.92 -5.92
CA ASP A 182 5.88 23.76 -4.51
C ASP A 182 4.60 24.51 -4.11
N ASP A 183 4.38 25.67 -4.69
CA ASP A 183 3.21 26.54 -4.47
C ASP A 183 1.93 26.01 -5.12
N LEU A 184 2.06 25.14 -6.14
CA LEU A 184 0.94 24.46 -6.79
C LEU A 184 0.67 23.07 -6.21
N TRP A 185 1.58 22.54 -5.40
CA TRP A 185 1.45 21.21 -4.80
C TRP A 185 0.39 21.23 -3.69
N PRO A 186 -0.64 20.35 -3.74
CA PRO A 186 -1.82 20.50 -2.89
C PRO A 186 -1.68 19.88 -1.50
N LEU A 187 -0.60 19.13 -1.24
CA LEU A 187 -0.39 18.40 0.01
C LEU A 187 0.86 18.90 0.73
N PRO A 188 0.87 18.93 2.08
CA PRO A 188 2.08 19.25 2.81
C PRO A 188 3.15 18.18 2.55
N LYS A 189 4.36 18.62 2.20
CA LYS A 189 5.48 17.71 1.96
C LYS A 189 5.97 17.11 3.27
N TYR A 190 6.63 15.95 3.22
CA TYR A 190 7.17 15.30 4.42
C TYR A 190 8.08 16.21 5.25
N ARG A 191 8.86 17.08 4.60
CA ARG A 191 9.71 18.06 5.30
C ARG A 191 8.91 19.03 6.17
N GLU A 192 7.71 19.39 5.73
CA GLU A 192 6.84 20.34 6.41
C GLU A 192 6.16 19.66 7.59
N MET A 193 5.60 18.46 7.34
CA MET A 193 4.95 17.66 8.38
C MET A 193 5.91 17.26 9.52
N LEU A 194 7.19 17.01 9.22
CA LEU A 194 8.15 16.49 10.19
C LEU A 194 8.95 17.57 10.92
N PHE A 195 9.17 18.74 10.31
CA PHE A 195 10.13 19.73 10.84
C PHE A 195 9.58 21.14 11.02
N ILE A 196 8.45 21.50 10.38
CA ILE A 196 7.85 22.82 10.54
C ILE A 196 6.83 22.73 11.69
N LYS A 197 7.09 23.46 12.78
CA LYS A 197 6.20 23.60 13.94
C LYS A 197 5.36 24.86 13.84
#